data_AF-A0A353N618-F1
#
_entry.id   AF-A0A353N618-F1
#
_cell.length_a   1.000
_cell.length_b   1.000
_cell.length_c   1.000
_cell.angle_alpha   90.00
_cell.angle_beta   90.00
_cell.angle_gamma   90.00
#
_symmetry.space_group_name_H-M   'P 1'
#
loop_
_entity.id
_entity.type
_entity.pdbx_description
1 polymer ?
#
loop_
_entity_poly.entity_id
_entity_poly.type
_entity_poly.pdbx_seq_one_letter_code
_entity_poly.pdbx_strand_id
1 'polypeptide(L)'
;MIRSSLGEFGERLHCLSLGIDDRPVSPGEEVKSIGHETTFQKDTDNRDFLEQVLLSLCEQVARRLRQNSLVGRIITIKIRDADFKTITRRSTLYHPTDFEEIIFETA
;
A
#
# COMPACT_ATOMS: atom_id res chain seq x y z
N MET A 1 -5.11 -26.66 18.86
CA MET A 1 -6.02 -26.71 17.69
C MET A 1 -6.02 -25.40 16.89
N ILE A 2 -5.94 -24.20 17.50
CA ILE A 2 -5.94 -22.91 16.77
C ILE A 2 -4.54 -22.56 16.22
N ARG A 3 -3.46 -22.75 16.99
CA ARG A 3 -2.06 -22.49 16.54
C ARG A 3 -1.64 -23.32 15.33
N SER A 4 -2.13 -24.55 15.20
CA SER A 4 -1.84 -25.42 14.05
C SER A 4 -2.48 -24.93 12.75
N SER A 5 -3.56 -24.15 12.83
CA SER A 5 -4.29 -23.65 11.66
C SER A 5 -3.93 -22.20 11.30
N LEU A 6 -3.51 -21.40 12.29
CA LEU A 6 -3.28 -19.95 12.14
C LEU A 6 -1.86 -19.51 12.52
N GLY A 7 -0.96 -20.43 12.83
CA GLY A 7 0.40 -20.11 13.26
C GLY A 7 0.44 -19.26 14.51
N GLU A 8 1.40 -18.33 14.57
CA GLU A 8 1.60 -17.39 15.69
C GLU A 8 0.36 -16.51 15.96
N PHE A 9 -0.39 -16.15 14.91
CA PHE A 9 -1.66 -15.44 15.04
C PHE A 9 -2.68 -16.23 15.86
N GLY A 10 -2.65 -17.56 15.80
CA GLY A 10 -3.58 -18.41 16.53
C GLY A 10 -3.39 -18.35 18.05
N GLU A 11 -2.14 -18.23 18.50
CA GLU A 11 -1.80 -18.09 19.91
C GLU A 11 -2.26 -16.73 20.43
N ARG A 12 -1.97 -15.66 19.67
CA ARG A 12 -2.44 -14.32 19.99
C ARG A 12 -3.97 -14.21 20.02
N LEU A 13 -4.66 -14.81 19.06
CA LEU A 13 -6.12 -14.81 19.01
C LEU A 13 -6.74 -15.50 20.22
N HIS A 14 -6.14 -16.60 20.67
CA HIS A 14 -6.56 -17.30 21.88
C HIS A 14 -6.43 -16.41 23.12
N CYS A 15 -5.30 -15.73 23.32
CA CYS A 15 -5.12 -14.79 24.42
C CYS A 15 -6.16 -13.65 24.37
N LEU A 16 -6.36 -13.04 23.19
CA LEU A 16 -7.37 -12.00 23.00
C LEU A 16 -8.79 -12.47 23.34
N SER A 17 -9.14 -13.72 23.00
CA SER A 17 -10.46 -14.30 23.33
C SER A 17 -10.68 -14.47 24.84
N LEU A 18 -9.60 -14.57 25.62
CA LEU A 18 -9.61 -14.63 27.08
C LEU A 18 -9.44 -13.25 27.73
N GLY A 19 -9.40 -12.17 26.93
CA GLY A 19 -9.17 -10.81 27.43
C GLY A 19 -7.71 -10.54 27.85
N ILE A 20 -6.77 -11.38 27.43
CA ILE A 20 -5.34 -11.24 27.74
C ILE A 20 -4.67 -10.50 26.57
N ASP A 21 -4.28 -9.25 26.83
CA ASP A 21 -3.50 -8.41 25.91
C ASP A 21 -2.46 -7.64 26.72
N ASP A 22 -1.19 -8.01 26.59
CA ASP A 22 -0.05 -7.47 27.32
C ASP A 22 0.67 -6.34 26.55
N ARG A 23 0.14 -5.94 25.39
CA ARG A 23 0.75 -4.90 24.56
C ARG A 23 0.78 -3.57 25.31
N PRO A 24 1.94 -2.89 25.34
CA PRO A 24 2.02 -1.56 25.95
C PRO A 24 1.24 -0.54 25.13
N VAL A 25 0.78 0.51 25.80
CA VAL A 25 0.25 1.70 25.11
C VAL A 25 1.41 2.35 24.35
N SER A 26 1.24 2.52 23.04
CA SER A 26 2.21 3.20 22.17
C SER A 26 1.67 4.57 21.74
N PRO A 27 2.47 5.65 21.79
CA PRO A 27 2.04 7.01 21.42
C PRO A 27 1.80 7.21 19.92
N GLY A 28 2.13 6.23 19.07
CA GLY A 28 1.88 6.23 17.63
C GLY A 28 2.76 5.23 16.89
N GLU A 29 2.42 4.92 15.63
CA GLU A 29 3.29 4.14 14.74
C GLU A 29 3.87 5.04 13.65
N GLU A 30 5.12 4.76 13.27
CA GLU A 30 5.73 5.36 12.08
C GLU A 30 4.99 4.93 10.81
N VAL A 31 4.91 5.84 9.83
CA VAL A 31 4.30 5.55 8.54
C VAL A 31 5.17 4.57 7.76
N LYS A 32 4.65 3.36 7.53
CA LYS A 32 5.35 2.28 6.81
C LYS A 32 5.18 2.33 5.29
N SER A 33 4.10 2.95 4.81
CA SER A 33 3.82 3.12 3.38
C SER A 33 2.88 4.31 3.14
N ILE A 34 3.01 4.94 1.97
CA ILE A 34 2.12 6.00 1.49
C ILE A 34 1.66 5.61 0.09
N GLY A 35 0.35 5.66 -0.13
CA GLY A 35 -0.25 5.32 -1.42
C GLY A 35 -1.48 6.17 -1.73
N HIS A 36 -1.94 6.05 -2.96
CA HIS A 36 -3.22 6.55 -3.43
C HIS A 36 -3.83 5.54 -4.39
N GLU A 37 -5.14 5.40 -4.35
CA GLU A 37 -5.89 4.51 -5.23
C GLU A 37 -7.22 5.15 -5.58
N THR A 38 -7.76 4.79 -6.74
CA THR A 38 -9.09 5.23 -7.16
C THR A 38 -9.83 4.06 -7.78
N THR A 39 -11.12 3.96 -7.47
CA THR A 39 -12.05 3.03 -8.13
C THR A 39 -12.82 3.82 -9.17
N PHE A 40 -12.84 3.34 -10.41
CA PHE A 40 -13.54 4.01 -11.50
C PHE A 40 -15.06 3.82 -11.40
N GLN A 41 -15.81 4.76 -11.99
CA GLN A 41 -17.26 4.61 -12.11
C GLN A 41 -17.65 3.50 -13.10
N LYS A 42 -16.81 3.29 -14.12
CA LYS A 42 -16.97 2.25 -15.13
C LYS A 42 -15.61 1.62 -15.41
N ASP A 43 -15.58 0.29 -15.54
CA ASP A 43 -14.38 -0.43 -15.93
C ASP A 43 -13.91 0.01 -17.32
N THR A 44 -12.59 0.07 -17.49
CA THR A 44 -11.98 0.51 -18.74
C THR A 44 -10.63 -0.16 -18.95
N ASP A 45 -10.35 -0.45 -20.22
CA ASP A 45 -9.08 -0.92 -20.75
C ASP A 45 -8.38 0.17 -21.58
N ASN A 46 -8.91 1.41 -21.60
CA ASN A 46 -8.33 2.52 -22.33
C ASN A 46 -6.98 2.91 -21.71
N ARG A 47 -5.91 2.58 -22.43
CA ARG A 47 -4.54 2.77 -21.97
C ARG A 47 -4.22 4.24 -21.64
N ASP A 48 -4.59 5.16 -22.52
CA ASP A 48 -4.29 6.59 -22.35
C ASP A 48 -4.98 7.16 -21.11
N PHE A 49 -6.23 6.76 -20.88
CA PHE A 49 -6.96 7.14 -19.67
C PHE A 49 -6.29 6.58 -18.41
N LEU A 50 -5.92 5.30 -18.43
CA LEU A 50 -5.25 4.65 -17.31
C LEU A 50 -3.89 5.28 -17.00
N GLU A 51 -3.13 5.69 -18.02
CA GLU A 51 -1.85 6.39 -17.84
C GLU A 51 -2.03 7.78 -17.23
N GLN A 52 -3.06 8.54 -17.66
CA GLN A 52 -3.40 9.83 -17.04
C GLN A 52 -3.80 9.67 -15.57
N VAL A 53 -4.58 8.65 -15.24
CA VAL A 53 -4.92 8.33 -13.85
C VAL A 53 -3.67 7.97 -13.07
N LEU A 54 -2.82 7.10 -13.61
CA LEU A 54 -1.59 6.69 -12.96
C LEU A 54 -0.70 7.90 -12.64
N LEU A 55 -0.51 8.81 -13.61
CA LEU A 55 0.24 10.05 -13.41
C LEU A 55 -0.34 10.88 -12.25
N SER A 56 -1.65 11.10 -12.25
CA SER A 56 -2.33 11.83 -11.18
C SER A 56 -2.18 11.16 -9.81
N LEU A 57 -2.17 9.82 -9.74
CA LEU A 57 -1.93 9.08 -8.51
C LEU A 57 -0.47 9.24 -8.04
N CYS A 58 0.49 9.17 -8.95
CA CYS A 58 1.92 9.38 -8.67
C CYS A 58 2.16 10.79 -8.11
N GLU A 59 1.59 11.83 -8.71
CA GLU A 59 1.65 13.21 -8.20
C GLU A 59 1.11 13.34 -6.78
N GLN A 60 -0.02 12.68 -6.49
CA GLN A 60 -0.63 12.71 -5.16
C GLN A 60 0.22 11.98 -4.11
N VAL A 61 0.84 10.87 -4.47
CA VAL A 61 1.78 10.14 -3.60
C VAL A 61 3.03 10.99 -3.35
N ALA A 62 3.64 11.54 -4.39
CA ALA A 62 4.79 12.42 -4.32
C ALA A 62 4.53 13.64 -3.43
N ARG A 63 3.37 14.30 -3.60
CA ARG A 63 2.94 15.40 -2.74
C ARG A 63 2.81 14.98 -1.27
N ARG A 64 2.23 13.81 -0.99
CA ARG A 64 2.09 13.29 0.38
C ARG A 64 3.44 12.95 1.01
N LEU A 65 4.36 12.35 0.24
CA LEU A 65 5.73 12.08 0.68
C LEU A 65 6.42 13.39 1.11
N ARG A 66 6.40 14.41 0.23
CA ARG A 66 6.96 15.74 0.52
C ARG A 66 6.34 16.41 1.74
N GLN A 67 5.01 16.37 1.86
CA GLN A 67 4.30 16.94 3.02
C GLN A 67 4.72 16.33 4.36
N ASN A 68 5.13 15.06 4.36
CA ASN A 68 5.59 14.36 5.55
C ASN A 68 7.12 14.32 5.67
N SER A 69 7.86 14.99 4.77
CA SER A 69 9.34 14.91 4.71
C SER A 69 9.86 13.47 4.60
N LEU A 70 9.17 12.63 3.81
CA LEU A 70 9.49 11.22 3.61
C LEU A 70 9.89 10.95 2.16
N VAL A 71 10.68 9.88 1.95
CA VAL A 71 11.05 9.36 0.63
C VAL A 71 10.79 7.85 0.58
N GLY A 72 10.40 7.33 -0.59
CA GLY A 72 10.04 5.93 -0.80
C GLY A 72 11.04 5.20 -1.69
N ARG A 73 11.45 3.98 -1.30
CA ARG A 73 12.35 3.13 -2.11
C ARG A 73 11.62 2.07 -2.93
N ILE A 74 10.44 1.64 -2.48
CA ILE A 74 9.69 0.56 -3.12
C ILE A 74 8.42 1.15 -3.72
N ILE A 75 8.29 1.06 -5.04
CA ILE A 75 7.10 1.45 -5.77
C ILE A 75 6.22 0.22 -5.94
N THR A 76 4.93 0.33 -5.63
CA THR A 76 3.97 -0.77 -5.74
C THR A 76 2.74 -0.32 -6.49
N ILE A 77 2.39 -1.01 -7.57
CA ILE A 77 1.12 -0.83 -8.27
C ILE A 77 0.15 -1.92 -7.84
N LYS A 78 -1.11 -1.50 -7.65
CA LYS A 78 -2.25 -2.37 -7.45
C LYS A 78 -3.28 -2.11 -8.54
N ILE A 79 -3.62 -3.15 -9.30
CA ILE A 79 -4.73 -3.15 -10.25
C ILE A 79 -5.78 -4.13 -9.73
N ARG A 80 -7.05 -3.73 -9.76
CA ARG A 80 -8.19 -4.60 -9.48
C ARG A 80 -9.12 -4.57 -10.67
N ASP A 81 -9.51 -5.74 -11.17
CA ASP A 81 -10.46 -5.87 -12.28
C ASP A 81 -11.91 -6.01 -11.78
N ALA A 82 -12.84 -6.13 -12.74
CA ALA A 82 -14.28 -6.26 -12.50
C ALA A 82 -14.66 -7.51 -11.70
N ASP A 83 -13.83 -8.56 -11.76
CA ASP A 83 -14.00 -9.80 -11.00
C ASP A 83 -13.38 -9.71 -9.60
N PHE A 84 -12.98 -8.51 -9.17
CA PHE A 84 -12.27 -8.21 -7.92
C PHE A 84 -10.92 -8.91 -7.77
N LYS A 85 -10.37 -9.46 -8.86
CA LYS A 85 -9.03 -10.04 -8.85
C LYS A 85 -8.01 -8.92 -8.80
N THR A 86 -7.13 -9.02 -7.81
CA THR A 86 -6.10 -8.01 -7.55
C THR A 86 -4.75 -8.49 -8.05
N ILE A 87 -4.11 -7.70 -8.91
CA ILE A 87 -2.74 -7.90 -9.37
C ILE A 87 -1.87 -6.82 -8.73
N THR A 88 -0.76 -7.25 -8.14
CA THR A 88 0.22 -6.34 -7.54
C THR A 88 1.59 -6.58 -8.14
N ARG A 89 2.27 -5.49 -8.47
CA ARG A 89 3.67 -5.50 -8.91
C ARG A 89 4.45 -4.51 -8.07
N ARG A 90 5.69 -4.86 -7.76
CA ARG A 90 6.60 -4.00 -7.00
C ARG A 90 7.93 -3.88 -7.72
N SER A 91 8.52 -2.70 -7.64
CA SER A 91 9.87 -2.41 -8.08
C SER A 91 10.63 -1.72 -6.94
N THR A 92 11.92 -2.02 -6.82
CA THR A 92 12.78 -1.43 -5.78
C THR A 92 13.80 -0.52 -6.45
N LEU A 93 13.78 0.75 -6.07
CA LEU A 93 14.68 1.77 -6.57
C LEU A 93 16.08 1.63 -5.94
N TYR A 94 17.09 2.06 -6.68
CA TYR A 94 18.46 2.17 -6.15
C TYR A 94 18.55 3.25 -5.06
N HIS A 95 17.90 4.39 -5.28
CA HIS A 95 17.79 5.49 -4.32
C HIS A 95 16.31 5.78 -4.03
N PRO A 96 15.95 6.05 -2.76
CA PRO A 96 14.58 6.45 -2.44
C PRO A 96 14.26 7.81 -3.07
N THR A 97 12.99 8.02 -3.43
CA THR A 97 12.53 9.23 -4.11
C THR A 97 11.20 9.70 -3.55
N ASP A 98 10.93 10.99 -3.72
CA ASP A 98 9.63 11.62 -3.59
C ASP A 98 9.24 12.38 -4.87
N PHE A 99 9.96 12.17 -5.98
CA PHE A 99 9.69 12.79 -7.27
C PHE A 99 8.69 11.98 -8.08
N GLU A 100 7.61 12.64 -8.51
CA GLU A 100 6.53 12.03 -9.29
C GLU A 100 7.01 11.39 -10.60
N GLU A 101 7.98 12.01 -11.29
CA GLU A 101 8.54 11.51 -12.55
C GLU A 101 9.17 10.13 -12.36
N ILE A 102 10.03 9.97 -11.35
CA ILE A 102 10.67 8.68 -11.03
C ILE A 102 9.64 7.65 -10.59
N ILE A 103 8.64 8.06 -9.79
CA ILE A 103 7.57 7.16 -9.35
C ILE A 103 6.76 6.66 -10.56
N PHE A 104 6.42 7.56 -11.49
CA PHE A 104 5.64 7.25 -12.69
C PHE A 104 6.41 6.39 -13.68
N GLU A 105 7.66 6.71 -14.00
CA GLU A 105 8.49 5.90 -14.90
C GLU A 105 8.73 4.48 -14.38
N THR A 106 8.73 4.30 -13.06
CA THR A 106 8.93 2.99 -12.42
C THR A 106 7.65 2.16 -12.35
N ALA A 107 6.48 2.80 -12.46
CA ALA A 107 5.17 2.19 -12.28
C ALA A 107 4.70 1.54 -13.61
#